data_AF-A0A1B8Y7W6-F1
#
_entry.id   AF-A0A1B8Y7W6-F1
#
_cell.length_a   1.000
_cell.length_b   1.000
_cell.length_c   1.000
_cell.angle_alpha   90.00
_cell.angle_beta   90.00
_cell.angle_gamma   90.00
#
_symmetry.space_group_name_H-M   'P 1'
#
loop_
_entity.id
_entity.type
_entity.pdbx_description
1 polymer ?
#
loop_
_entity_poly.entity_id
_entity_poly.type
_entity_poly.pdbx_seq_one_letter_code
_entity_poly.pdbx_strand_id
1 'polypeptide(L)'
;VELIRRDYVANGGWETFLSYEDPEQDILIGLLRLRKCSEQSFRPELKGGVSIVRELHVYGSVVPISSRDPSKFQHQGFGMLLMEEAERIAREEHGSWKIAVIS
;
A
#
# COMPACT_ATOMS: atom_id res chain seq x y z
N VAL A 1 -13.92 -7.67 4.53
CA VAL A 1 -12.80 -6.78 4.15
C VAL A 1 -11.63 -7.01 5.06
N GLU A 2 -10.52 -7.46 4.51
CA GLU A 2 -9.32 -7.85 5.22
C GLU A 2 -8.11 -7.13 4.63
N LEU A 3 -7.12 -6.83 5.48
CA LEU A 3 -5.81 -6.36 5.03
C LEU A 3 -4.96 -7.57 4.67
N ILE A 4 -4.51 -7.63 3.43
CA ILE A 4 -3.65 -8.70 2.92
C ILE A 4 -2.29 -8.12 2.59
N ARG A 5 -1.25 -8.86 2.99
CA ARG A 5 0.15 -8.54 2.71
C ARG A 5 0.79 -9.67 1.92
N ARG A 6 1.50 -9.31 0.85
CA ARG A 6 2.29 -10.24 0.04
C ARG A 6 3.68 -9.66 -0.19
N ASP A 7 4.70 -10.36 0.30
CA ASP A 7 6.10 -9.96 0.14
C ASP A 7 6.79 -10.75 -0.96
N TYR A 8 7.65 -10.09 -1.73
CA TYR A 8 8.47 -10.73 -2.75
C TYR A 8 9.77 -9.98 -2.99
N VAL A 9 10.78 -10.70 -3.46
CA VAL A 9 12.07 -10.13 -3.85
C VAL A 9 12.05 -9.79 -5.34
N ALA A 10 12.37 -8.55 -5.68
CA ALA A 10 12.47 -8.11 -7.07
C ALA A 10 13.70 -7.21 -7.27
N ASN A 11 14.57 -7.62 -8.21
CA ASN A 11 15.78 -6.87 -8.61
C ASN A 11 16.62 -6.41 -7.41
N GLY A 12 16.93 -7.35 -6.50
CA GLY A 12 17.75 -7.08 -5.31
C GLY A 12 17.09 -6.20 -4.23
N GLY A 13 15.79 -5.91 -4.36
CA GLY A 13 15.01 -5.21 -3.33
C GLY A 13 13.87 -6.05 -2.79
N TRP A 14 13.35 -5.61 -1.64
CA TRP A 14 12.17 -6.16 -0.99
C TRP A 14 10.96 -5.33 -1.40
N GLU A 15 9.99 -5.97 -2.06
CA GLU A 15 8.69 -5.41 -2.36
C GLU A 15 7.62 -5.98 -1.41
N THR A 16 6.80 -5.11 -0.86
CA THR A 16 5.63 -5.44 -0.06
C THR A 16 4.39 -4.90 -0.78
N PHE A 17 3.47 -5.81 -1.12
CA PHE A 17 2.17 -5.49 -1.66
C PHE A 17 1.13 -5.56 -0.54
N LEU A 18 0.53 -4.42 -0.20
CA LEU A 18 -0.57 -4.32 0.75
C LEU A 18 -1.87 -4.12 -0.02
N SER A 19 -2.94 -4.73 0.43
CA SER A 19 -4.25 -4.55 -0.17
C SER A 19 -5.36 -4.73 0.84
N TYR A 20 -6.45 -3.99 0.65
CA TYR A 20 -7.73 -4.31 1.27
C TYR A 20 -8.57 -5.08 0.26
N GLU A 21 -8.92 -6.31 0.61
CA GLU A 21 -9.67 -7.24 -0.24
C GLU A 21 -10.92 -7.76 0.49
N ASP A 22 -11.94 -8.15 -0.26
CA ASP A 22 -12.99 -9.07 0.18
C ASP A 22 -12.71 -10.43 -0.45
N PRO A 23 -12.09 -11.38 0.29
CA PRO A 23 -11.70 -12.67 -0.28
C PRO A 23 -12.89 -13.56 -0.66
N GLU A 24 -14.04 -13.40 0.01
CA GLU A 24 -15.23 -14.18 -0.29
C GLU A 24 -15.88 -13.74 -1.60
N GLN A 25 -15.82 -12.44 -1.89
CA GLN A 25 -16.40 -11.84 -3.10
C GLN A 25 -15.38 -11.61 -4.23
N ASP A 26 -14.10 -11.90 -4.01
CA ASP A 26 -12.98 -11.63 -4.93
C ASP A 26 -12.92 -10.16 -5.37
N ILE A 27 -13.09 -9.24 -4.41
CA ILE A 27 -13.11 -7.78 -4.67
C ILE A 27 -11.86 -7.13 -4.08
N LEU A 28 -11.13 -6.38 -4.92
CA LEU A 28 -10.03 -5.51 -4.49
C LEU A 28 -10.54 -4.09 -4.24
N ILE A 29 -10.37 -3.59 -3.01
CA ILE A 29 -10.87 -2.28 -2.57
C ILE A 29 -9.78 -1.21 -2.67
N GLY A 30 -8.54 -1.57 -2.38
CA GLY A 30 -7.40 -0.68 -2.53
C GLY A 30 -6.09 -1.44 -2.38
N LEU A 31 -5.02 -0.87 -2.89
CA LEU A 31 -3.69 -1.45 -2.85
C LEU A 31 -2.63 -0.39 -2.61
N LEU A 32 -1.50 -0.82 -2.05
CA LEU A 32 -0.28 -0.05 -1.91
C LEU A 32 0.91 -0.92 -2.24
N ARG A 33 1.87 -0.36 -2.98
CA ARG A 33 3.16 -1.00 -3.26
C ARG A 33 4.28 -0.27 -2.52
N LEU A 34 4.85 -0.94 -1.54
CA LEU A 34 5.99 -0.46 -0.78
C LEU A 34 7.25 -1.19 -1.25
N ARG A 35 8.36 -0.45 -1.43
CA ARG A 35 9.67 -1.03 -1.71
C ARG A 35 10.70 -0.51 -0.73
N LYS A 36 11.50 -1.41 -0.14
CA LYS A 36 12.73 -1.01 0.53
C LYS A 36 13.79 -0.64 -0.51
N CYS A 37 14.29 0.60 -0.47
CA CYS A 37 15.36 1.00 -1.38
C CYS A 37 16.63 0.20 -1.07
N SER A 38 17.31 -0.24 -2.14
CA SER A 38 18.64 -0.83 -2.08
C SER A 38 19.71 0.26 -2.06
N GLU A 39 20.92 -0.07 -1.60
CA GLU A 39 22.10 0.81 -1.69
C GLU A 39 22.44 1.25 -3.13
N GLN A 40 21.95 0.51 -4.14
CA GLN A 40 22.13 0.82 -5.56
C GLN A 40 21.21 1.95 -6.07
N SER A 41 20.33 2.50 -5.22
CA SER A 41 19.47 3.63 -5.60
C SER A 41 20.31 4.85 -6.00
N PHE A 42 20.13 5.31 -7.24
CA PHE A 42 20.93 6.40 -7.82
C PHE A 42 20.47 7.80 -7.40
N ARG A 43 19.17 7.94 -7.07
CA ARG A 43 18.56 9.20 -6.64
C ARG A 43 19.06 9.59 -5.24
N PRO A 44 19.65 10.77 -5.03
CA PRO A 44 20.20 11.17 -3.74
C PRO A 44 19.13 11.19 -2.63
N GLU A 45 17.89 11.54 -2.96
CA GLU A 45 16.76 11.55 -2.04
C GLU A 45 16.35 10.15 -1.55
N LEU A 46 16.78 9.08 -2.20
CA LEU A 46 16.47 7.68 -1.83
C LEU A 46 17.64 6.97 -1.14
N LYS A 47 18.71 7.68 -0.79
CA LYS A 47 19.89 7.11 -0.13
C LYS A 47 19.76 7.06 1.39
N GLY A 48 20.45 6.09 2.00
CA GLY A 48 20.66 6.03 3.44
C GLY A 48 19.53 5.38 4.24
N GLY A 49 18.85 4.36 3.71
CA GLY A 49 17.78 3.66 4.45
C GLY A 49 16.41 4.32 4.29
N VAL A 50 15.91 4.32 3.05
CA VAL A 50 14.61 4.90 2.67
C VAL A 50 13.71 3.78 2.15
N SER A 51 12.42 3.86 2.46
CA SER A 51 11.39 3.07 1.79
C SER A 51 10.57 3.96 0.86
N ILE A 52 10.06 3.39 -0.23
CA ILE A 52 9.32 4.14 -1.23
C ILE A 52 7.96 3.50 -1.48
N VAL A 53 6.90 4.30 -1.34
CA VAL A 53 5.57 3.98 -1.85
C VAL A 53 5.58 4.29 -3.34
N ARG A 54 5.47 3.22 -4.13
CA ARG A 54 5.53 3.28 -5.60
C ARG A 54 4.16 3.47 -6.23
N GLU A 55 3.13 3.07 -5.51
CA GLU A 55 1.74 3.11 -5.95
C GLU A 55 0.86 3.09 -4.71
N LEU A 56 -0.16 3.95 -4.68
CA LEU A 56 -1.29 3.88 -3.77
C LEU A 56 -2.54 4.08 -4.63
N HIS A 57 -3.43 3.11 -4.62
CA HIS A 57 -4.67 3.17 -5.38
C HIS A 57 -5.83 2.72 -4.50
N VAL A 58 -6.87 3.54 -4.40
CA VAL A 58 -8.12 3.19 -3.73
C VAL A 58 -9.20 3.23 -4.79
N TYR A 59 -9.86 2.09 -5.00
CA TYR A 59 -10.97 2.02 -5.94
C TYR A 59 -12.14 2.82 -5.35
N GLY A 60 -12.61 3.79 -6.12
CA GLY A 60 -13.81 4.56 -5.78
C GLY A 60 -15.05 3.66 -5.78
N SER A 61 -16.11 4.12 -5.12
CA SER A 61 -17.38 3.41 -5.02
C SER A 61 -18.00 3.16 -6.41
N VAL A 62 -17.78 1.98 -6.98
CA VAL A 62 -18.65 1.45 -8.05
C VAL A 62 -19.83 0.80 -7.34
N VAL A 63 -20.80 1.62 -6.94
CA VAL A 63 -22.04 1.10 -6.33
C VAL A 63 -22.87 0.51 -7.47
N PRO A 64 -23.17 -0.81 -7.47
CA PRO A 64 -24.17 -1.33 -8.39
C PRO A 64 -25.49 -0.58 -8.15
N ILE A 65 -26.09 -0.05 -9.22
CA ILE A 65 -27.31 0.79 -9.19
C ILE A 65 -28.48 0.10 -8.44
N SER A 66 -28.44 -1.23 -8.28
CA SER A 66 -29.52 -2.05 -7.74
C SER A 66 -29.57 -2.18 -6.20
N SER A 67 -28.59 -1.71 -5.44
CA SER A 67 -28.63 -1.84 -3.97
C SER A 67 -28.14 -0.57 -3.27
N ARG A 68 -29.04 0.40 -3.09
CA ARG A 68 -28.81 1.58 -2.26
C ARG A 68 -28.95 1.18 -0.78
N ASP A 69 -27.87 0.70 -0.20
CA ASP A 69 -27.72 0.68 1.26
C ASP A 69 -26.84 1.87 1.68
N PRO A 70 -27.40 2.90 2.32
CA PRO A 70 -26.65 4.08 2.76
C PRO A 70 -25.61 3.81 3.85
N SER A 71 -25.53 2.59 4.40
CA SER A 71 -24.41 2.18 5.27
C SER A 71 -23.12 1.81 4.51
N LYS A 72 -23.18 1.66 3.18
CA LYS A 72 -22.05 1.29 2.30
C LYS A 72 -21.20 2.48 1.82
N PHE A 73 -21.31 3.65 2.45
CA PHE A 73 -20.39 4.79 2.27
C PHE A 73 -18.96 4.51 2.81
N GLN A 74 -18.51 3.26 2.79
CA GLN A 74 -17.28 2.78 3.42
C GLN A 74 -16.11 2.76 2.42
N HIS A 75 -15.63 3.93 2.01
CA HIS A 75 -14.33 4.04 1.32
C HIS A 75 -13.47 5.22 1.81
N GLN A 76 -13.98 6.04 2.73
CA GLN A 76 -13.22 7.13 3.35
C GLN A 76 -12.32 6.57 4.46
N GLY A 77 -11.18 5.99 4.09
CA GLY A 77 -10.17 5.60 5.08
C GLY A 77 -9.14 4.58 4.61
N PHE A 78 -9.44 3.76 3.61
CA PHE A 78 -8.52 2.69 3.19
C PHE A 78 -7.17 3.21 2.71
N GLY A 79 -7.12 4.36 2.05
CA GLY A 79 -5.84 4.97 1.66
C GLY A 79 -4.98 5.36 2.88
N MET A 80 -5.62 5.88 3.93
CA MET A 80 -4.94 6.23 5.18
C MET A 80 -4.45 4.96 5.90
N LEU A 81 -5.32 3.95 6.03
CA LEU A 81 -4.96 2.68 6.67
C LEU A 81 -3.81 1.95 5.93
N LEU A 82 -3.82 1.97 4.59
CA LEU A 82 -2.72 1.43 3.79
C LEU A 82 -1.41 2.19 4.05
N MET A 83 -1.46 3.52 4.13
CA MET A 83 -0.28 4.34 4.43
C MET A 83 0.24 4.12 5.85
N GLU A 84 -0.65 4.02 6.85
CA GLU A 84 -0.28 3.72 8.24
C GLU A 84 0.47 2.39 8.34
N GLU A 85 -0.03 1.33 7.69
CA GLU A 85 0.66 0.04 7.69
C GLU A 85 1.98 0.11 6.91
N ALA A 86 2.03 0.84 5.79
CA ALA A 86 3.26 1.03 5.05
C ALA A 86 4.34 1.77 5.87
N GLU A 87 3.94 2.78 6.64
CA GLU A 87 4.83 3.50 7.56
C GLU A 87 5.34 2.60 8.68
N ARG A 88 4.47 1.77 9.27
CA ARG A 88 4.86 0.78 10.28
C ARG A 88 5.91 -0.19 9.74
N ILE A 89 5.66 -0.80 8.58
CA ILE A 89 6.59 -1.74 7.93
C ILE A 89 7.91 -1.04 7.59
N ALA A 90 7.84 0.17 7.03
CA ALA A 90 9.04 0.94 6.68
C ALA A 90 9.91 1.22 7.91
N ARG A 91 9.30 1.58 9.04
CA ARG A 91 10.04 1.89 10.27
C ARG A 91 10.55 0.62 10.98
N GLU A 92 9.68 -0.34 11.21
CA GLU A 92 9.94 -1.48 12.11
C GLU A 92 10.68 -2.61 11.41
N GLU A 93 10.36 -2.88 10.14
CA GLU A 93 10.88 -4.05 9.41
C GLU A 93 11.98 -3.65 8.43
N HIS A 94 11.79 -2.57 7.68
CA HIS A 94 12.83 -2.09 6.77
C HIS A 94 13.94 -1.31 7.49
N GLY A 95 13.67 -0.81 8.72
CA GLY A 95 14.58 0.07 9.45
C GLY A 95 14.79 1.41 8.75
N SER A 96 13.82 1.87 7.95
CA SER A 96 13.91 3.12 7.21
C SER A 96 13.59 4.31 8.12
N TRP A 97 14.35 5.38 7.98
CA TRP A 97 14.09 6.64 8.71
C TRP A 97 13.16 7.59 7.94
N LYS A 98 12.94 7.31 6.65
CA LYS A 98 12.11 8.12 5.76
C LYS A 98 11.32 7.23 4.81
N ILE A 99 10.09 7.65 4.52
CA ILE A 99 9.28 7.15 3.42
C ILE A 99 9.19 8.22 2.32
N ALA A 100 9.36 7.79 1.06
CA ALA A 100 9.12 8.64 -0.11
C ALA A 100 7.87 8.14 -0.84
N VAL A 101 7.10 9.05 -1.44
CA VAL A 101 5.89 8.70 -2.21
C VAL A 101 6.06 9.21 -3.63
N ILE A 102 5.83 8.34 -4.62
CA ILE A 102 5.69 8.75 -6.02
C ILE A 102 4.22 9.08 -6.26
N SER A 103 3.94 10.34 -6.58
CA SER A 103 2.61 10.82 -6.97
C SER A 103 2.53 11.04 -8.48
#